data_AF-A0A7L4PC50-F1
#
_entry.id   AF-A0A7L4PC50-F1
#
_cell.length_a   1.000
_cell.length_b   1.000
_cell.length_c   1.000
_cell.angle_alpha   90.00
_cell.angle_beta   90.00
_cell.angle_gamma   90.00
#
_symmetry.space_group_name_H-M   'P 1'
#
loop_
_entity.id
_entity.type
_entity.pdbx_description
1 polymer ?
#
loop_
_entity_poly.entity_id
_entity_poly.type
_entity_poly.pdbx_seq_one_letter_code
_entity_poly.pdbx_strand_id
1 'polypeptide(L)'
;MVWEALAERVRRYPEEFARCVSSIIQRYEGKVTVILFGSRAAGRHSASSDYDIMVVVPSYADYFDEVAQIRRLCRGVPVDIVLFAKDEFVLDGIVAKMLESCVTIHDGLSLSPCQQAVAVSPQ
;
A
#
# COMPACT_ATOMS: atom_id res chain seq x y z
N MET A 1 6.93 -29.30 7.83
CA MET A 1 6.41 -28.91 9.17
C MET A 1 5.67 -27.58 9.06
N VAL A 2 4.69 -27.27 9.92
CA VAL A 2 3.87 -26.03 9.85
C VAL A 2 4.73 -24.75 9.89
N TRP A 3 5.80 -24.78 10.71
CA TRP A 3 6.73 -23.65 10.86
C TRP A 3 7.56 -23.35 9.62
N GLU A 4 7.96 -24.37 8.86
CA GLU A 4 8.70 -24.19 7.61
C GLU A 4 7.82 -23.56 6.54
N ALA A 5 6.56 -24.02 6.44
CA ALA A 5 5.59 -23.46 5.50
C ALA A 5 5.26 -22.00 5.84
N LEU A 6 5.18 -21.64 7.12
CA LEU A 6 5.01 -20.26 7.55
C LEU A 6 6.23 -19.39 7.20
N ALA A 7 7.44 -19.87 7.49
CA ALA A 7 8.67 -19.16 7.18
C ALA A 7 8.88 -18.97 5.66
N GLU A 8 8.49 -19.95 4.85
CA GLU A 8 8.50 -19.83 3.40
C GLU A 8 7.50 -18.78 2.90
N ARG A 9 6.29 -18.75 3.46
CA ARG A 9 5.30 -17.70 3.13
C ARG A 9 5.82 -16.31 3.44
N VAL A 10 6.36 -16.11 4.64
CA VAL A 10 6.89 -14.80 5.07
C VAL A 10 8.02 -14.32 4.17
N ARG A 11 8.90 -15.23 3.71
CA ARG A 11 9.98 -14.89 2.76
C ARG A 11 9.47 -14.40 1.40
N ARG A 12 8.26 -14.80 0.99
CA ARG A 12 7.65 -14.37 -0.29
C ARG A 12 6.92 -13.04 -0.20
N TYR A 13 6.65 -12.52 1.01
CA TYR A 13 5.87 -11.29 1.19
C TYR A 13 6.41 -10.08 0.40
N PRO A 14 7.73 -9.80 0.36
CA PRO A 14 8.22 -8.66 -0.42
C PRO A 14 7.91 -8.77 -1.91
N GLU A 15 8.06 -9.97 -2.49
CA GLU A 15 7.78 -10.22 -3.90
C GLU A 15 6.29 -10.13 -4.20
N GLU A 16 5.44 -10.74 -3.37
CA GLU A 16 3.98 -10.68 -3.53
C GLU A 16 3.44 -9.25 -3.30
N PHE A 17 4.06 -8.48 -2.40
CA PHE A 17 3.76 -7.06 -2.22
C PHE A 17 4.10 -6.24 -3.47
N ALA A 18 5.28 -6.45 -4.06
CA ALA A 18 5.66 -5.76 -5.28
C ALA A 18 4.71 -6.07 -6.44
N ARG A 19 4.28 -7.34 -6.57
CA ARG A 19 3.26 -7.75 -7.55
C ARG A 19 1.89 -7.12 -7.28
N CYS A 20 1.46 -7.08 -6.02
CA CYS A 20 0.24 -6.40 -5.58
C CYS A 20 0.24 -4.94 -6.03
N VAL A 21 1.29 -4.18 -5.70
CA VAL A 21 1.41 -2.76 -6.07
C VAL A 21 1.44 -2.60 -7.59
N SER A 22 2.23 -3.40 -8.31
CA SER A 22 2.28 -3.35 -9.77
C SER A 22 0.90 -3.58 -10.40
N SER A 23 0.14 -4.53 -9.89
CA SER A 23 -1.22 -4.84 -10.36
C SER A 23 -2.20 -3.70 -10.08
N ILE A 24 -2.09 -3.04 -8.92
CA ILE A 24 -2.89 -1.83 -8.60
C ILE A 24 -2.57 -0.72 -9.60
N ILE A 25 -1.29 -0.42 -9.82
CA ILE A 25 -0.86 0.63 -10.76
C ILE A 25 -1.38 0.35 -12.17
N GLN A 26 -1.27 -0.90 -12.64
CA GLN A 26 -1.76 -1.29 -13.97
C GLN A 26 -3.28 -1.16 -14.09
N ARG A 27 -4.05 -1.57 -13.09
CA ARG A 27 -5.52 -1.48 -13.08
C ARG A 27 -6.03 -0.06 -13.32
N TYR A 28 -5.36 0.92 -12.76
CA TYR A 28 -5.73 2.34 -12.89
C TYR A 28 -4.92 3.07 -13.96
N GLU A 29 -4.24 2.34 -14.85
CA GLU A 29 -3.43 2.91 -15.94
C GLU A 29 -2.40 3.94 -15.46
N GLY A 30 -1.82 3.68 -14.28
CA GLY A 30 -0.90 4.60 -13.62
C GLY A 30 -1.55 5.80 -12.93
N LYS A 31 -2.86 6.06 -13.09
CA LYS A 31 -3.60 7.16 -12.44
C LYS A 31 -4.09 6.78 -11.05
N VAL A 32 -3.17 6.41 -10.18
CA VAL A 32 -3.42 6.04 -8.79
C VAL A 32 -2.25 6.52 -7.95
N THR A 33 -2.48 6.84 -6.68
CA THR A 33 -1.40 7.10 -5.72
C THR A 33 -1.42 5.99 -4.68
N VAL A 34 -0.28 5.33 -4.47
CA VAL A 34 -0.10 4.24 -3.52
C VAL A 34 0.97 4.64 -2.50
N ILE A 35 0.57 4.64 -1.24
CA ILE A 35 1.38 5.12 -0.12
C ILE A 35 1.52 3.98 0.88
N LEU A 36 2.75 3.64 1.25
CA LEU A 36 3.02 2.76 2.39
C LEU A 36 3.05 3.60 3.66
N PHE A 37 2.38 3.15 4.70
CA PHE A 37 2.47 3.76 6.03
C PHE A 37 2.70 2.68 7.10
N GLY A 38 2.57 3.06 8.37
CA GLY A 38 2.65 2.12 9.48
C GLY A 38 4.06 1.57 9.73
N SER A 39 4.13 0.37 10.31
CA SER A 39 5.39 -0.16 10.86
C SER A 39 6.46 -0.41 9.78
N ARG A 40 6.03 -0.78 8.56
CA ARG A 40 6.93 -1.03 7.44
C ARG A 40 7.53 0.26 6.87
N ALA A 41 6.72 1.31 6.70
CA ALA A 41 7.23 2.61 6.31
C ALA A 41 8.17 3.23 7.36
N ALA A 42 7.86 3.04 8.65
CA ALA A 42 8.69 3.53 9.75
C ALA A 42 9.96 2.69 10.03
N GLY A 43 10.18 1.58 9.32
CA GLY A 43 11.31 0.68 9.57
C GLY A 43 11.28 -0.10 10.89
N ARG A 44 10.14 -0.11 11.60
CA ARG A 44 9.96 -0.78 12.91
C ARG A 44 9.21 -2.12 12.80
N HIS A 45 9.29 -2.77 11.64
CA HIS A 45 8.52 -3.97 11.33
C HIS A 45 9.33 -5.25 11.56
N SER A 46 8.62 -6.35 11.80
CA SER A 46 9.17 -7.71 11.72
C SER A 46 8.96 -8.28 10.32
N ALA A 47 9.66 -9.35 9.95
CA ALA A 47 9.48 -10.00 8.65
C ALA A 47 8.01 -10.42 8.40
N SER A 48 7.30 -10.84 9.45
CA SER A 48 5.90 -11.27 9.41
C SER A 48 4.88 -10.13 9.51
N SER A 49 5.30 -8.88 9.70
CA SER A 49 4.38 -7.75 9.84
C SER A 49 3.59 -7.51 8.55
N ASP A 50 2.37 -6.99 8.68
CA ASP A 50 1.50 -6.69 7.55
C ASP A 50 1.98 -5.44 6.78
N TYR A 51 1.47 -5.24 5.58
CA TYR A 51 1.69 -4.03 4.78
C TYR A 51 0.48 -3.11 4.89
N ASP A 52 0.64 -1.95 5.50
CA ASP A 52 -0.40 -0.91 5.58
C ASP A 52 -0.26 0.03 4.37
N ILE A 53 -1.22 -0.02 3.45
CA ILE A 53 -1.23 0.86 2.27
C ILE A 53 -2.46 1.75 2.22
N MET A 54 -2.22 2.99 1.81
CA MET A 54 -3.27 3.91 1.41
C MET A 54 -3.26 4.00 -0.11
N VAL A 55 -4.43 3.83 -0.71
CA VAL A 55 -4.63 3.88 -2.15
C VAL A 55 -5.59 5.02 -2.45
N VAL A 56 -5.16 5.98 -3.27
CA VAL A 56 -6.00 7.06 -3.75
C VAL A 56 -6.25 6.88 -5.24
N VAL A 57 -7.52 6.71 -5.61
CA VAL A 57 -7.95 6.49 -7.00
C VAL A 57 -8.69 7.73 -7.52
N PRO A 58 -8.86 7.89 -8.85
CA PRO A 58 -9.55 9.06 -9.39
C PRO A 58 -10.99 9.18 -8.86
N SER A 59 -11.70 8.05 -8.81
CA SER A 59 -13.06 7.91 -8.26
C SER A 59 -13.40 6.41 -8.13
N TYR A 60 -14.42 6.08 -7.34
CA TYR A 60 -15.05 4.76 -7.31
C TYR A 60 -16.56 4.91 -7.14
N ALA A 61 -17.34 3.92 -7.60
CA ALA A 61 -18.79 3.93 -7.45
C ALA A 61 -19.25 3.41 -6.09
N ASP A 62 -18.62 2.32 -5.61
CA ASP A 62 -18.87 1.73 -4.30
C ASP A 62 -17.52 1.43 -3.64
N TYR A 63 -17.39 1.85 -2.39
CA TYR A 63 -16.17 1.69 -1.61
C TYR A 63 -15.81 0.22 -1.36
N PHE A 64 -16.78 -0.59 -0.94
CA PHE A 64 -16.54 -1.97 -0.53
C PHE A 64 -16.20 -2.85 -1.72
N ASP A 65 -16.86 -2.64 -2.85
CA ASP A 65 -16.55 -3.33 -4.09
C ASP A 65 -15.13 -2.98 -4.56
N GLU A 66 -14.75 -1.71 -4.55
CA GLU A 66 -13.42 -1.30 -5.03
C GLU A 66 -12.31 -1.82 -4.10
N VAL A 67 -12.49 -1.73 -2.77
CA VAL A 67 -11.56 -2.34 -1.81
C VAL A 67 -11.46 -3.85 -2.02
N ALA A 68 -12.56 -4.55 -2.26
CA ALA A 68 -12.56 -5.98 -2.53
C ALA A 68 -11.79 -6.32 -3.82
N GLN A 69 -11.90 -5.50 -4.87
CA GLN A 69 -11.11 -5.68 -6.10
C GLN A 69 -9.62 -5.48 -5.84
N ILE A 70 -9.22 -4.40 -5.16
CA ILE A 70 -7.82 -4.14 -4.80
C ILE A 70 -7.27 -5.29 -3.96
N ARG A 71 -8.02 -5.75 -2.96
CA ARG A 71 -7.62 -6.89 -2.11
C ARG A 71 -7.41 -8.17 -2.90
N ARG A 72 -8.16 -8.42 -3.97
CA ARG A 72 -7.96 -9.59 -4.85
C ARG A 72 -6.66 -9.52 -5.64
N LEU A 73 -6.19 -8.32 -6.00
CA LEU A 73 -4.89 -8.12 -6.65
C LEU A 73 -3.71 -8.44 -5.72
N CYS A 74 -3.94 -8.36 -4.41
CA CYS A 74 -2.92 -8.52 -3.38
C CYS A 74 -2.99 -9.86 -2.66
N ARG A 75 -3.47 -10.91 -3.34
CA ARG A 75 -3.47 -12.27 -2.78
C ARG A 75 -2.04 -12.74 -2.52
N GLY A 76 -1.82 -13.37 -1.37
CA GLY A 76 -0.53 -13.96 -1.00
C GLY A 76 0.32 -13.07 -0.09
N VAL A 77 -0.03 -11.80 0.10
CA VAL A 77 0.61 -10.88 1.05
C VAL A 77 -0.42 -10.39 2.08
N PRO A 78 -0.06 -10.27 3.37
CA PRO A 78 -0.90 -9.59 4.33
C PRO A 78 -0.85 -8.09 4.07
N VAL A 79 -1.98 -7.53 3.65
CA VAL A 79 -2.11 -6.11 3.34
C VAL A 79 -3.40 -5.56 3.94
N ASP A 80 -3.27 -4.41 4.59
CA ASP A 80 -4.39 -3.60 5.05
C ASP A 80 -4.49 -2.37 4.14
N ILE A 81 -5.68 -2.15 3.61
CA ILE A 81 -5.94 -1.17 2.55
C ILE A 81 -6.86 -0.08 3.08
N VAL A 82 -6.42 1.16 2.99
CA VAL A 82 -7.25 2.35 3.18
C VAL A 82 -7.45 3.01 1.82
N LEU A 83 -8.68 3.02 1.32
CA LEU A 83 -9.02 3.58 0.01
C LEU A 83 -9.63 4.98 0.16
N PHE A 84 -9.26 5.89 -0.74
CA PHE A 84 -9.92 7.19 -0.92
C PHE A 84 -10.14 7.46 -2.41
N ALA A 85 -11.24 8.14 -2.74
CA ALA A 85 -11.34 8.85 -4.00
C ALA A 85 -10.52 10.14 -3.90
N LYS A 86 -10.08 10.69 -5.04
CA LYS A 86 -9.22 11.86 -5.06
C LYS A 86 -9.85 13.08 -4.38
N ASP A 87 -11.16 13.25 -4.51
CA ASP A 87 -11.95 14.34 -3.92
C ASP A 87 -12.24 14.16 -2.42
N GLU A 88 -12.15 12.93 -1.91
CA GLU A 88 -12.28 12.61 -0.49
C GLU A 88 -10.96 12.69 0.26
N PHE A 89 -9.84 12.59 -0.46
CA PHE A 89 -8.51 12.56 0.14
C PHE A 89 -8.08 13.95 0.64
N VAL A 90 -8.03 14.10 1.97
CA VAL A 90 -7.57 15.32 2.64
C VAL A 90 -6.46 14.98 3.64
N LEU A 91 -5.34 15.71 3.58
CA LEU A 91 -4.19 15.56 4.47
C LEU A 91 -4.39 16.34 5.78
N ASP A 92 -5.36 15.93 6.59
CA ASP A 92 -5.62 16.53 7.90
C ASP A 92 -5.92 15.46 8.97
N GLY A 93 -6.03 15.92 10.22
CA GLY A 93 -6.46 15.11 11.36
C GLY A 93 -5.81 13.73 11.44
N ILE A 94 -6.66 12.70 11.35
CA ILE A 94 -6.24 11.29 11.45
C ILE A 94 -5.41 10.87 10.23
N VAL A 95 -5.75 11.33 9.02
CA VAL A 95 -5.01 10.98 7.80
C VAL A 95 -3.59 11.52 7.88
N ALA A 96 -3.42 12.78 8.27
CA ALA A 96 -2.10 13.37 8.51
C ALA A 96 -1.31 12.58 9.58
N LYS A 97 -1.98 12.15 10.66
CA LYS A 97 -1.35 11.36 11.73
C LYS A 97 -0.88 9.98 11.24
N MET A 98 -1.70 9.31 10.42
CA MET A 98 -1.33 8.02 9.83
C MET A 98 -0.13 8.13 8.88
N LEU A 99 -0.03 9.26 8.17
CA LEU A 99 1.00 9.52 7.18
C LEU A 99 2.25 10.24 7.73
N GLU A 100 2.37 10.43 9.06
CA GLU A 100 3.58 11.02 9.68
C GLU A 100 4.86 10.25 9.35
N SER A 101 4.76 8.95 9.10
CA SER A 101 5.88 8.08 8.69
C SER A 101 5.44 7.27 7.48
N CYS A 102 5.29 7.93 6.34
CA CYS A 102 4.88 7.30 5.09
C CYS A 102 5.97 7.34 4.02
N VAL A 103 5.86 6.41 3.07
CA VAL A 103 6.67 6.34 1.86
C VAL A 103 5.73 6.29 0.67
N THR A 104 5.86 7.25 -0.23
CA THR A 104 5.16 7.22 -1.51
C THR A 104 5.79 6.14 -2.39
N ILE A 105 5.02 5.10 -2.72
CA ILE A 105 5.48 4.06 -3.65
C ILE A 105 5.23 4.49 -5.10
N HIS A 106 4.07 5.10 -5.36
CA HIS A 106 3.68 5.60 -6.68
C HIS A 106 2.75 6.80 -6.50
N ASP A 107 2.94 7.87 -7.28
CA ASP A 107 2.11 9.09 -7.21
C ASP A 107 1.60 9.52 -8.60
N GLY A 108 0.66 8.75 -9.13
CA GLY A 108 0.03 9.01 -10.41
C GLY A 108 -0.99 10.13 -10.42
N LEU A 109 -1.42 10.60 -9.24
CA LEU A 109 -2.38 11.70 -9.09
C LEU A 109 -1.72 13.03 -8.68
N SER A 110 -0.40 13.02 -8.50
CA SER A 110 0.43 14.18 -8.12
C SER A 110 0.00 14.81 -6.79
N LEU A 111 -0.26 13.96 -5.78
CA LEU A 111 -0.73 14.38 -4.46
C LEU A 111 0.41 14.70 -3.49
N SER A 112 1.63 14.21 -3.75
CA SER A 112 2.83 14.42 -2.92
C SER A 112 2.60 14.25 -1.40
N PRO A 113 2.00 13.13 -0.96
CA PRO A 113 1.46 13.00 0.39
C PRO A 113 2.53 12.82 1.48
N CYS A 114 3.75 12.38 1.10
CA CYS A 114 4.85 12.14 2.02
C CYS A 114 5.98 13.15 1.74
N GLN A 115 6.50 13.80 2.79
CA GLN A 115 7.63 14.75 2.68
C GLN A 115 8.98 14.06 2.47
N GLN A 116 9.06 12.72 2.48
CA GLN A 116 10.28 11.97 2.21
C GLN A 116 10.07 10.99 1.05
N ALA A 117 10.61 11.34 -0.12
CA ALA A 117 10.87 10.37 -1.18
C ALA A 117 12.11 9.56 -0.78
N VAL A 118 11.92 8.40 -0.14
CA VAL A 118 13.02 7.44 0.02
C VAL A 118 13.03 6.56 -1.23
N ALA A 119 14.03 6.76 -2.07
CA ALA A 119 14.29 5.86 -3.19
C ALA A 119 14.53 4.45 -2.64
N VAL A 120 13.68 3.50 -3.00
CA VAL A 120 13.85 2.10 -2.63
C VAL A 120 15.01 1.55 -3.49
N SER A 121 16.23 1.57 -2.95
CA SER A 121 17.36 0.84 -3.52
C SER A 121 17.21 -0.66 -3.24
N PRO A 122 17.46 -1.53 -4.22
CA PRO A 122 17.51 -2.96 -3.97
C PRO A 122 18.77 -3.30 -3.17
N GLN A 123 18.61 -4.00 -2.05
CA GLN A 123 19.68 -4.81 -1.45
C GLN A 123 19.50 -6.26 -1.89
#